data_AF-A0A966TA06-F1
#
_entry.id   AF-A0A966TA06-F1
#
_cell.length_a   1.000
_cell.length_b   1.000
_cell.length_c   1.000
_cell.angle_alpha   90.00
_cell.angle_beta   90.00
_cell.angle_gamma   90.00
#
_symmetry.space_group_name_H-M   'P 1'
#
loop_
_entity.id
_entity.type
_entity.pdbx_description
1 polymer ?
#
loop_
_entity_poly.entity_id
_entity_poly.type
_entity_poly.pdbx_seq_one_letter_code
_entity_poly.pdbx_strand_id
1 'polypeptide(L)' 'MKCTYNFSAGPAVLPKSVMLRAQAEMLDWHGSGMSVMEMSHRGKHYMSIIEKVEKDFRSLF' A
#
# COMPACT_ATOMS: atom_id res chain seq x y z
N MET A 1 14.32 14.06 11.83
CA MET A 1 13.18 13.20 12.22
C MET A 1 13.74 11.98 12.94
N LYS A 2 13.40 11.75 14.21
CA LYS A 2 13.92 10.64 15.01
C LYS A 2 13.24 9.34 14.58
N CYS A 3 14.01 8.31 14.22
CA CYS A 3 13.47 6.98 13.98
C CYS A 3 13.62 6.18 15.28
N THR A 4 12.51 5.78 15.88
CA THR A 4 12.52 4.94 17.09
C THR A 4 12.72 3.49 16.69
N TYR A 5 13.51 2.74 17.46
CA TYR A 5 13.62 1.30 17.28
C TYR A 5 12.34 0.63 17.77
N ASN A 6 11.60 0.01 16.85
CA ASN A 6 10.36 -0.69 17.13
C ASN A 6 10.59 -2.21 17.05
N PHE A 7 10.59 -2.87 18.21
CA PHE A 7 10.76 -4.32 18.37
C PHE A 7 9.44 -5.04 18.70
N SER A 8 8.29 -4.44 18.39
CA SER A 8 6.99 -5.06 18.64
C SER A 8 6.84 -6.39 17.90
N ALA A 9 6.20 -7.36 18.55
CA ALA A 9 5.96 -8.70 18.00
C ALA A 9 4.85 -8.75 16.93
N GLY A 10 3.95 -7.75 16.90
CA GLY A 10 2.82 -7.69 15.97
C GLY A 10 1.63 -6.86 16.52
N PRO A 11 1.03 -5.93 15.73
CA PRO A 11 1.57 -5.34 14.49
C PRO A 11 2.98 -4.80 14.69
N ALA A 12 3.79 -4.83 13.63
CA ALA A 12 5.24 -4.57 13.68
C ALA A 12 5.66 -3.42 12.76
N VAL A 13 6.97 -3.17 12.67
CA VAL A 13 7.53 -2.12 11.82
C VAL A 13 7.28 -2.39 10.32
N LEU A 14 6.85 -1.37 9.60
CA LEU A 14 6.78 -1.38 8.13
C LEU A 14 7.99 -0.67 7.53
N PRO A 15 8.45 -1.06 6.32
CA PRO A 15 9.50 -0.33 5.61
C PRO A 15 9.10 1.13 5.37
N LYS A 16 10.02 2.07 5.66
CA LYS A 16 9.75 3.52 5.53
C LYS A 16 9.35 3.91 4.10
N SER A 17 9.93 3.28 3.09
CA SER A 17 9.60 3.52 1.68
C SER A 17 8.13 3.21 1.35
N VAL A 18 7.56 2.16 1.96
CA VAL A 18 6.14 1.80 1.78
C VAL A 18 5.24 2.84 2.43
N MET A 19 5.54 3.25 3.66
CA MET A 19 4.77 4.28 4.36
C MET A 19 4.81 5.63 3.63
N LEU A 20 5.97 6.03 3.10
CA LEU A 20 6.10 7.27 2.34
C LEU A 20 5.32 7.23 1.03
N ARG A 21 5.29 6.08 0.33
CA ARG A 21 4.46 5.92 -0.88
C ARG A 21 2.98 6.02 -0.54
N ALA A 22 2.52 5.30 0.47
CA ALA A 22 1.13 5.34 0.91
C ALA A 22 0.70 6.76 1.33
N GLN A 23 1.59 7.51 1.99
CA GLN A 23 1.37 8.92 2.32
C GLN A 23 1.23 9.79 1.05
N ALA A 24 2.14 9.65 0.08
CA ALA A 24 2.15 10.46 -1.13
C ALA A 24 0.90 10.24 -2.00
N GLU A 25 0.36 9.02 -2.00
CA GLU A 25 -0.80 8.61 -2.82
C GLU A 25 -2.12 8.61 -2.03
N MET A 26 -2.12 9.06 -0.78
CA MET A 26 -3.26 8.91 0.15
C MET A 26 -4.57 9.52 -0.37
N LEU A 27 -4.47 10.70 -1.02
CA LEU A 27 -5.63 11.47 -1.48
C LEU A 27 -5.93 11.26 -2.96
N ASP A 28 -4.92 10.90 -3.76
CA ASP A 28 -5.09 10.61 -5.18
C ASP A 28 -4.14 9.48 -5.57
N TRP A 29 -4.71 8.30 -5.74
CA TRP A 29 -3.96 7.16 -6.21
C TRP A 29 -3.80 7.23 -7.72
N HIS A 30 -2.57 7.47 -8.18
CA HIS A 30 -2.17 7.42 -9.59
C HIS A 30 -3.01 8.32 -10.52
N GLY A 31 -3.46 9.48 -10.05
CA GLY A 31 -4.27 10.41 -10.86
C GLY A 31 -5.70 9.95 -11.09
N SER A 32 -6.20 9.04 -10.26
CA SER A 32 -7.60 8.58 -10.31
C SER A 32 -8.58 9.61 -9.76
N GLY A 33 -8.09 10.63 -9.05
CA GLY A 33 -8.91 11.64 -8.39
C GLY A 33 -9.56 11.13 -7.10
N MET A 34 -9.12 9.98 -6.57
CA MET A 34 -9.63 9.40 -5.33
C MET A 34 -8.58 8.57 -4.58
N SER A 35 -8.80 8.38 -3.29
CA SER A 35 -8.01 7.48 -2.46
C SER A 35 -8.30 6.01 -2.82
N VAL A 36 -7.32 5.12 -2.60
CA VAL A 36 -7.55 3.66 -2.64
C VAL A 36 -8.69 3.26 -1.68
N MET A 37 -8.82 3.96 -0.55
CA MET A 37 -9.86 3.68 0.46
C MET A 37 -11.29 4.00 -0.04
N GLU A 38 -11.42 4.78 -1.10
CA GLU A 38 -12.71 5.20 -1.68
C GLU A 38 -13.06 4.41 -2.94
N MET A 39 -12.13 3.59 -3.45
CA MET A 39 -12.34 2.81 -4.67
C MET A 39 -13.32 1.66 -4.44
N SER A 40 -14.17 1.42 -5.45
CA SER A 40 -14.95 0.18 -5.51
C SER A 40 -14.00 -1.02 -5.60
N HIS A 41 -14.19 -2.02 -4.74
CA HIS A 41 -13.44 -3.27 -4.76
C HIS A 41 -13.62 -4.07 -6.07
N ARG A 42 -14.66 -3.77 -6.86
CA ARG A 42 -14.90 -4.36 -8.19
C ARG A 42 -14.45 -3.45 -9.33
N GLY A 43 -13.98 -2.25 -9.01
CA GLY A 43 -13.52 -1.27 -9.99
C GLY A 43 -12.16 -1.64 -10.56
N LYS A 44 -11.91 -1.22 -11.80
CA LYS A 44 -10.66 -1.50 -12.53
C LYS A 44 -9.38 -1.13 -11.75
N HIS A 45 -9.42 -0.01 -11.01
CA HIS A 45 -8.26 0.45 -10.23
C HIS A 45 -7.94 -0.52 -9.10
N TYR A 46 -8.92 -0.84 -8.25
CA TYR A 46 -8.70 -1.77 -7.14
C TYR A 46 -8.37 -3.19 -7.62
N MET A 47 -9.04 -3.68 -8.67
CA MET A 47 -8.73 -4.99 -9.26
C MET A 47 -7.28 -5.07 -9.74
N SER A 48 -6.76 -4.02 -10.37
CA SER A 48 -5.35 -3.98 -10.78
C SER A 48 -4.36 -4.08 -9.61
N ILE A 49 -4.72 -3.52 -8.44
CA ILE A 49 -3.91 -3.64 -7.22
C ILE A 49 -3.88 -5.09 -6.74
N ILE A 50 -5.04 -5.74 -6.66
CA ILE A 50 -5.15 -7.12 -6.18
C ILE A 50 -4.46 -8.12 -7.12
N GLU A 51 -4.65 -7.99 -8.43
CA GLU A 51 -3.97 -8.83 -9.42
C GLU A 51 -2.45 -8.69 -9.32
N LYS A 52 -1.96 -7.46 -9.11
CA LYS A 52 -0.54 -7.21 -8.90
C LYS A 52 -0.03 -7.84 -7.60
N VAL A 53 -0.77 -7.70 -6.50
CA VAL A 53 -0.40 -8.30 -5.20
C VAL A 53 -0.29 -9.82 -5.34
N GLU A 54 -1.27 -10.47 -5.96
CA GLU A 54 -1.23 -11.92 -6.16
C GLU A 54 -0.03 -12.35 -6.99
N LYS A 55 0.21 -11.68 -8.13
CA LYS A 55 1.35 -11.97 -9.01
C LYS A 55 2.69 -11.78 -8.30
N ASP A 56 2.87 -10.65 -7.63
CA ASP A 56 4.11 -10.34 -6.93
C ASP A 56 4.37 -11.36 -5.81
N PHE A 57 3.34 -11.71 -5.02
CA PHE A 57 3.44 -12.72 -3.97
C PHE A 57 3.84 -14.09 -4.51
N ARG A 58 3.19 -14.55 -5.60
CA ARG A 58 3.52 -15.81 -6.27
C ARG A 58 4.90 -15.84 -6.94
N SER A 59 5.49 -14.68 -7.22
CA SER A 59 6.82 -14.60 -7.84
C SER A 59 7.96 -14.58 -6.81
N LEU A 60 7.64 -14.24 -5.56
CA LEU A 60 8.61 -14.15 -4.47
C LEU A 60 8.89 -15.52 -3.81
N PHE A 61 7.92 -16.43 -3.91
CA PHE A 61 7.95 -17.78 -3.34
C PHE A 61 7.74 -18.82 -4.43
#